data_AF-A0A562GI03-F1
#
_entry.id   AF-A0A562GI03-F1
#
_cell.length_a   1.000
_cell.length_b   1.000
_cell.length_c   1.000
_cell.angle_alpha   90.00
_cell.angle_beta   90.00
_cell.angle_gamma   90.00
#
_symmetry.space_group_name_H-M   'P 1'
#
loop_
_entity.id
_entity.type
_entity.pdbx_description
1 polymer ?
#
loop_
_entity_poly.entity_id
_entity_poly.type
_entity_poly.pdbx_seq_one_letter_code
_entity_poly.pdbx_strand_id
1 'polypeptide(L)'
;MKKIPFFPKLLLLLMLVTCMVLPVQAVFSAITNVDQVKVFAEPTPSAPVIETLKLGDVVRVYSKSDDGQFWQVEHKNHRGWIIFSQISPKDHRY
;
A
#
# COMPACT_ATOMS: atom_id res chain seq x y z
N MET A 1 3.74 45.27 26.89
CA MET A 1 4.51 44.11 26.38
C MET A 1 3.64 42.85 26.54
N LYS A 2 2.99 42.37 25.48
CA LYS A 2 2.10 41.21 25.51
C LYS A 2 2.97 39.94 25.45
N LYS A 3 3.13 39.23 26.57
CA LYS A 3 3.83 37.93 26.59
C LYS A 3 2.95 36.94 25.82
N ILE A 4 3.37 36.56 24.62
CA ILE A 4 2.73 35.52 23.83
C ILE A 4 2.71 34.25 24.71
N PRO A 5 1.54 33.63 24.97
CA PRO A 5 1.51 32.45 25.83
C PRO A 5 2.33 31.34 25.17
N PHE A 6 3.22 30.73 25.94
CA PHE A 6 4.13 29.65 25.49
C PHE A 6 3.37 28.38 25.04
N PHE A 7 2.15 28.19 25.56
CA PHE A 7 1.27 27.05 25.32
C PHE A 7 0.89 26.78 23.85
N PRO A 8 0.35 27.76 23.07
CA PRO A 8 0.00 27.53 21.67
C PRO A 8 1.22 27.21 20.79
N LYS A 9 2.42 27.73 21.12
CA LYS A 9 3.66 27.41 20.39
C LYS A 9 4.11 25.97 20.65
N LEU A 10 4.01 25.49 21.89
CA LEU A 10 4.34 24.10 22.25
C LEU A 10 3.35 23.11 21.62
N LEU A 11 2.05 23.45 21.60
CA LEU A 11 1.01 22.64 20.96
C LEU A 11 1.22 22.53 19.44
N LEU A 12 1.56 23.65 18.78
CA LEU A 12 1.89 23.69 17.36
C LEU A 12 3.14 22.84 17.04
N LEU A 13 4.16 22.92 17.90
CA LEU A 13 5.38 22.11 17.76
C LEU A 13 5.08 20.60 17.89
N LEU A 14 4.25 20.21 18.86
CA LEU A 14 3.79 18.83 19.05
C LEU A 14 2.99 18.31 17.85
N MET A 15 2.14 19.15 17.26
CA MET A 15 1.38 18.83 16.05
C MET A 15 2.30 18.66 14.82
N LEU A 16 3.32 19.51 14.69
CA LEU A 16 4.32 19.41 13.62
C LEU A 16 5.17 18.13 13.75
N VAL A 17 5.60 17.78 14.97
CA VAL A 17 6.35 16.55 15.22
C VAL A 17 5.49 15.32 14.91
N THR A 18 4.21 15.31 15.29
CA THR A 18 3.30 14.19 14.98
C THR A 18 3.03 14.05 13.48
N CYS A 19 2.93 15.15 12.72
CA CYS A 19 2.81 15.08 11.26
C CYS A 19 4.06 14.47 10.58
N MET A 20 5.26 14.65 11.14
CA MET A 20 6.50 14.10 10.54
C MET A 20 6.65 12.59 10.70
N VAL A 21 5.95 11.97 11.66
CA VAL A 21 6.08 10.53 11.95
C VAL A 21 5.05 9.67 11.20
N LEU A 22 4.15 10.28 10.41
CA LEU A 22 3.18 9.51 9.64
C LEU A 22 3.91 8.81 8.48
N PRO A 23 3.87 7.46 8.40
CA PRO A 23 4.45 6.76 7.26
C PRO A 23 3.61 7.09 6.02
N VAL A 24 4.14 7.90 5.12
CA VAL A 24 3.56 8.12 3.79
C VAL A 24 3.82 6.87 2.93
N GLN A 25 3.07 5.80 3.18
CA GLN A 25 3.11 4.63 2.32
C GLN A 25 2.45 4.99 0.99
N ALA A 26 3.21 4.93 -0.09
CA ALA A 26 2.72 5.25 -1.41
C ALA A 26 1.75 4.14 -1.86
N VAL A 27 0.45 4.45 -1.87
CA VAL A 27 -0.58 3.57 -2.43
C VAL A 27 -0.77 3.93 -3.88
N PHE A 28 -0.63 2.95 -4.78
CA PHE A 28 -0.83 3.14 -6.22
C PHE A 28 -1.68 2.01 -6.82
N SER A 29 -2.19 2.23 -8.03
CA SER A 29 -2.95 1.20 -8.75
C SER A 29 -2.03 0.34 -9.59
N ALA A 30 -2.27 -0.97 -9.63
CA ALA A 30 -1.64 -1.90 -10.54
C ALA A 30 -2.69 -2.71 -11.29
N ILE A 31 -2.31 -3.28 -12.43
CA ILE A 31 -3.15 -4.12 -13.28
C ILE A 31 -2.51 -5.50 -13.36
N THR A 32 -3.31 -6.56 -13.21
CA THR A 32 -2.86 -7.93 -13.44
C THR A 32 -2.48 -8.14 -14.91
N ASN A 33 -1.31 -8.72 -15.16
CA ASN A 33 -0.73 -8.85 -16.51
C ASN A 33 -0.70 -10.30 -17.02
N VAL A 34 -1.16 -11.26 -16.21
CA VAL A 34 -1.37 -12.66 -16.58
C VAL A 34 -2.78 -13.11 -16.21
N ASP A 35 -3.21 -14.23 -16.77
CA ASP A 35 -4.46 -14.87 -16.38
C ASP A 35 -4.28 -15.69 -15.09
N GLN A 36 -5.35 -15.81 -14.29
CA GLN A 36 -5.36 -16.53 -13.00
C GLN A 36 -4.28 -16.08 -11.99
N VAL A 37 -4.26 -14.80 -11.66
CA VAL A 37 -3.38 -14.25 -10.62
C VAL A 37 -3.88 -14.65 -9.24
N LYS A 38 -3.05 -15.32 -8.45
CA LYS A 38 -3.41 -15.79 -7.11
C LYS A 38 -3.13 -14.70 -6.09
N VAL A 39 -4.12 -14.44 -5.24
CA VAL A 39 -3.97 -13.59 -4.05
C VAL A 39 -3.79 -14.51 -2.86
N PHE A 40 -2.63 -14.42 -2.22
CA PHE A 40 -2.23 -15.22 -1.07
C PHE A 40 -2.56 -14.51 0.25
N ALA A 41 -2.87 -15.27 1.29
CA ALA A 41 -3.09 -14.72 2.65
C ALA A 41 -1.81 -14.12 3.25
N GLU A 42 -0.65 -14.70 2.90
CA GLU A 42 0.69 -14.32 3.39
C GLU A 42 1.67 -14.24 2.21
N PRO A 43 2.81 -13.51 2.32
CA PRO A 43 3.79 -13.34 1.24
C PRO A 43 4.68 -14.59 1.05
N THR A 44 4.06 -15.75 0.86
CA THR A 44 4.75 -17.01 0.60
C THR A 44 3.95 -17.84 -0.41
N PRO A 45 4.61 -18.54 -1.35
CA PRO A 45 3.91 -19.35 -2.35
C PRO A 45 3.16 -20.55 -1.74
N SER A 46 3.48 -20.94 -0.50
CA SER A 46 2.78 -22.01 0.22
C SER A 46 1.55 -21.52 0.98
N ALA A 47 1.29 -20.21 1.02
CA ALA A 47 0.14 -19.65 1.72
C ALA A 47 -1.18 -20.05 1.03
N PRO A 48 -2.28 -20.12 1.79
CA PRO A 48 -3.60 -20.28 1.22
C PRO A 48 -3.93 -19.16 0.21
N VAL A 49 -4.50 -19.55 -0.92
CA VAL A 49 -5.05 -18.62 -1.91
C VAL A 49 -6.44 -18.18 -1.45
N ILE A 50 -6.62 -16.88 -1.24
CA ILE A 50 -7.88 -16.29 -0.77
C ILE A 50 -8.75 -15.77 -1.92
N GLU A 51 -8.13 -15.42 -3.04
CA GLU A 51 -8.81 -14.94 -4.25
C GLU A 51 -7.99 -15.29 -5.49
N THR A 52 -8.65 -15.41 -6.63
CA THR A 52 -7.99 -15.50 -7.94
C THR A 52 -8.53 -14.43 -8.87
N LEU A 53 -7.65 -13.57 -9.35
CA LEU A 53 -7.94 -12.46 -10.25
C LEU A 53 -7.72 -12.87 -11.71
N LYS A 54 -8.39 -12.18 -12.61
CA LYS A 54 -8.26 -12.35 -14.06
C LYS A 54 -7.28 -11.33 -14.62
N LEU A 55 -6.81 -11.57 -15.83
CA LEU A 55 -6.04 -10.60 -16.60
C LEU A 55 -6.80 -9.27 -16.72
N GLY A 56 -6.12 -8.16 -16.45
CA GLY A 56 -6.69 -6.80 -16.57
C GLY A 56 -7.43 -6.28 -15.33
N ASP A 57 -7.59 -7.09 -14.28
CA ASP A 57 -8.15 -6.65 -13.01
C ASP A 57 -7.26 -5.56 -12.37
N VAL A 58 -7.90 -4.55 -11.79
CA VAL A 58 -7.22 -3.41 -11.16
C VAL A 58 -7.17 -3.62 -9.65
N VAL A 59 -5.97 -3.52 -9.08
CA VAL A 59 -5.73 -3.66 -7.64
C VAL A 59 -5.05 -2.42 -7.08
N ARG A 60 -5.20 -2.18 -5.77
CA ARG A 60 -4.45 -1.15 -5.04
C ARG A 60 -3.26 -1.79 -4.35
N VAL A 61 -2.05 -1.32 -4.62
CA VAL A 61 -0.81 -1.79 -4.00
C VAL A 61 -0.47 -0.90 -2.81
N TYR A 62 -0.14 -1.50 -1.66
CA TYR A 62 0.18 -0.79 -0.42
C TYR A 62 1.65 -0.90 -0.03
N SER A 63 2.22 -2.10 -0.15
CA SER A 63 3.56 -2.40 0.35
C SER A 63 4.17 -3.57 -0.40
N LYS A 64 5.46 -3.83 -0.15
CA LYS A 64 6.20 -4.99 -0.65
C LYS A 64 6.58 -5.86 0.54
N SER A 65 6.70 -7.16 0.32
CA SER A 65 7.31 -8.08 1.29
C SER A 65 8.79 -7.74 1.48
N ASP A 66 9.39 -8.23 2.57
CA ASP A 66 10.78 -7.94 2.93
C ASP A 66 11.78 -8.39 1.83
N ASP A 67 11.45 -9.46 1.11
CA ASP A 67 12.22 -9.99 -0.03
C ASP A 67 11.84 -9.35 -1.38
N GLY A 68 10.82 -8.51 -1.41
CA GLY A 68 10.29 -7.85 -2.61
C GLY A 68 9.58 -8.76 -3.61
N GLN A 69 9.42 -10.05 -3.33
CA GLN A 69 8.78 -11.00 -4.26
C GLN A 69 7.27 -10.85 -4.31
N PHE A 70 6.65 -10.41 -3.21
CA PHE A 70 5.21 -10.22 -3.09
C PHE A 70 4.87 -8.77 -2.82
N TRP A 71 3.78 -8.30 -3.41
CA TRP A 71 3.21 -7.00 -3.14
C TRP A 71 1.88 -7.18 -2.41
N GLN A 72 1.69 -6.42 -1.33
CA GLN A 72 0.43 -6.39 -0.62
C GLN A 72 -0.56 -5.56 -1.43
N VAL A 73 -1.69 -6.17 -1.77
CA VAL A 73 -2.72 -5.57 -2.60
C VAL A 73 -4.08 -5.63 -1.95
N GLU A 74 -4.99 -4.79 -2.43
CA GLU A 74 -6.42 -4.83 -2.10
C GLU A 74 -7.26 -4.84 -3.38
N HIS A 75 -8.21 -5.75 -3.42
CA HIS A 75 -9.19 -5.89 -4.49
C HIS A 75 -10.57 -6.12 -3.89
N LYS A 76 -11.55 -5.29 -4.24
CA LYS A 76 -12.94 -5.36 -3.72
C LYS A 76 -13.02 -5.54 -2.19
N ASN A 77 -12.18 -4.81 -1.45
CA ASN A 77 -12.03 -4.87 0.01
C ASN A 77 -11.38 -6.14 0.60
N HIS A 78 -10.90 -7.07 -0.22
CA HIS A 78 -10.05 -8.17 0.24
C HIS A 78 -8.59 -7.77 0.12
N ARG A 79 -7.83 -7.91 1.20
CA ARG A 79 -6.39 -7.62 1.25
C ARG A 79 -5.59 -8.91 1.28
N GLY A 80 -4.55 -8.99 0.46
CA GLY A 80 -3.67 -10.13 0.40
C GLY A 80 -2.39 -9.82 -0.38
N TRP A 81 -1.72 -10.85 -0.87
CA TRP A 81 -0.40 -10.76 -1.46
C TRP A 81 -0.39 -11.34 -2.87
N ILE A 82 0.24 -10.64 -3.82
CA ILE A 82 0.41 -11.12 -5.21
C ILE A 82 1.91 -11.12 -5.54
N ILE A 83 2.36 -12.09 -6.34
CA ILE A 83 3.72 -12.14 -6.86
C ILE A 83 3.95 -10.91 -7.76
N PHE A 84 5.01 -10.15 -7.51
CA PHE A 84 5.21 -8.84 -8.14
C PHE A 84 5.17 -8.90 -9.67
N SER A 85 5.69 -9.97 -10.27
CA SER A 85 5.80 -10.11 -11.73
C SER A 85 4.45 -10.28 -12.42
N GLN A 86 3.39 -10.59 -11.67
CA GLN A 86 2.03 -10.83 -12.16
C GLN A 86 1.18 -9.55 -12.21
N ILE A 87 1.74 -8.42 -11.78
CA ILE A 87 1.10 -7.11 -11.81
C ILE A 87 2.04 -6.06 -12.39
N SER A 88 1.47 -5.12 -13.13
CA SER A 88 2.17 -3.96 -13.66
C SER A 88 1.58 -2.70 -13.03
N PRO A 89 2.39 -1.75 -12.53
CA PRO A 89 1.89 -0.44 -12.13
C PRO A 89 1.04 0.16 -13.25
N LYS A 90 -0.16 0.64 -12.91
CA LYS A 90 -1.02 1.35 -13.85
C LYS A 90 -0.37 2.69 -14.12
N ASP A 91 0.35 2.81 -15.23
CA ASP A 91 0.92 4.09 -15.63
C ASP A 91 -0.23 5.08 -15.90
N HIS A 92 -0.11 6.29 -15.35
CA HIS A 92 -1.10 7.35 -15.49
C HIS A 92 -0.76 8.30 -16.66
N ARG A 93 0.28 8.00 -17.45
CA ARG A 93 0.86 8.91 -18.44
C ARG A 93 0.22 8.87 -19.84
N TYR A 94 -0.92 8.22 -20.03
CA TYR A 94 -1.68 8.25 -21.28
C TYR A 94 -3.18 8.37 -21.03
#